data_AF-A0A536T061-F1
#
_entry.id   AF-A0A536T061-F1
#
_cell.length_a   1.000
_cell.length_b   1.000
_cell.length_c   1.000
_cell.angle_alpha   90.00
_cell.angle_beta   90.00
_cell.angle_gamma   90.00
#
_symmetry.space_group_name_H-M   'P 1'
#
loop_
_entity.id
_entity.type
_entity.pdbx_description
1 polymer ?
#
loop_
_entity_poly.entity_id
_entity_poly.type
_entity_poly.pdbx_seq_one_letter_code
_entity_poly.pdbx_strand_id
1 'polypeptide(L)'
;MVIAILAGELFLGEAEGRLNGAGTLTIHSQKTPDITCIGQFTSSAELGGKGQLRCSDGSSAMFHFQRLSIWNGHGAGTFSRGAMSFSYGLTAGEAAAYLKVPKGKKLAHAGKEMALVDLPD
;
A
#
# COMPACT_ATOMS: atom_id res chain seq x y z
N MET A 1 -6.29 -6.95 -4.67
CA MET A 1 -6.45 -5.57 -4.16
C MET A 1 -5.27 -5.19 -3.29
N VAL A 2 -4.78 -3.96 -3.44
CA VAL A 2 -3.79 -3.29 -2.62
C VAL A 2 -4.46 -2.12 -1.90
N ILE A 3 -4.17 -1.98 -0.61
CA ILE A 3 -4.52 -0.82 0.20
C ILE A 3 -3.21 -0.23 0.70
N ALA A 4 -2.97 1.06 0.47
CA ALA A 4 -1.74 1.72 0.87
C ALA A 4 -2.02 3.09 1.51
N ILE A 5 -1.17 3.45 2.47
CA ILE A 5 -1.13 4.77 3.08
C ILE A 5 0.23 5.38 2.77
N LEU A 6 0.26 6.46 1.99
CA LEU A 6 1.47 7.20 1.62
C LEU A 6 1.34 8.63 2.14
N ALA A 7 2.24 9.05 3.04
CA ALA A 7 2.19 10.36 3.70
C ALA A 7 0.79 10.69 4.30
N GLY A 8 0.10 9.67 4.81
CA GLY A 8 -1.21 9.80 5.43
C GLY A 8 -2.40 9.83 4.47
N GLU A 9 -2.16 9.62 3.18
CA GLU A 9 -3.19 9.59 2.14
C GLU A 9 -3.47 8.15 1.70
N LEU A 10 -4.74 7.86 1.39
CA LEU A 10 -5.18 6.55 0.92
C LEU A 10 -4.90 6.37 -0.57
N PHE A 11 -4.27 5.25 -0.89
CA PHE A 11 -4.06 4.77 -2.23
C PHE A 11 -4.63 3.36 -2.37
N LEU A 12 -5.27 3.08 -3.50
CA LEU A 12 -5.85 1.77 -3.82
C LEU A 12 -5.36 1.27 -5.16
N GLY A 13 -5.28 -0.05 -5.33
CA GLY A 13 -4.99 -0.63 -6.64
C GLY A 13 -4.71 -2.11 -6.58
N GLU A 14 -3.71 -2.55 -7.34
CA GLU A 14 -3.43 -3.94 -7.62
C GLU A 14 -1.95 -4.29 -7.50
N ALA A 15 -1.69 -5.56 -7.24
CA ALA A 15 -0.35 -6.12 -7.21
C ALA A 15 -0.35 -7.42 -8.00
N GLU A 16 0.69 -7.62 -8.80
CA GLU A 16 0.92 -8.86 -9.53
C GLU A 16 2.20 -9.50 -9.00
N GLY A 17 2.10 -10.77 -8.58
CA GLY A 17 3.24 -11.57 -8.18
C GLY A 17 3.63 -12.54 -9.29
N ARG A 18 4.93 -12.68 -9.54
CA ARG A 18 5.51 -13.69 -10.45
C ARG A 18 6.10 -14.83 -9.61
N LEU A 19 6.15 -16.03 -10.19
CA LEU A 19 6.65 -17.24 -9.52
C LEU A 19 8.12 -17.16 -9.09
N ASN A 20 8.91 -16.29 -9.74
CA ASN A 20 10.30 -16.02 -9.37
C ASN A 20 10.43 -15.04 -8.18
N GLY A 21 9.33 -14.67 -7.55
CA GLY A 21 9.28 -13.74 -6.42
C GLY A 21 9.27 -12.27 -6.79
N ALA A 22 9.47 -11.89 -8.06
CA ALA A 22 9.29 -10.51 -8.50
C ALA A 22 7.80 -10.14 -8.55
N GLY A 23 7.47 -8.88 -8.35
CA GLY A 23 6.11 -8.40 -8.53
C GLY A 23 6.02 -6.92 -8.82
N THR A 24 4.85 -6.49 -9.26
CA THR A 24 4.50 -5.10 -9.54
C THR A 24 3.44 -4.62 -8.57
N LEU A 25 3.42 -3.30 -8.33
CA LEU A 25 2.31 -2.62 -7.68
C LEU A 25 1.90 -1.44 -8.55
N THR A 26 0.60 -1.28 -8.74
CA THR A 26 0.01 -0.09 -9.33
C THR A 26 -1.07 0.40 -8.38
N ILE A 27 -0.90 1.61 -7.84
CA ILE A 27 -1.83 2.21 -6.89
C ILE A 27 -2.14 3.66 -7.28
N HIS A 28 -3.37 4.09 -7.00
CA HIS A 28 -3.89 5.40 -7.33
C HIS A 28 -4.38 6.12 -6.08
N SER A 29 -4.11 7.41 -6.00
CA SER A 29 -4.60 8.24 -4.91
C SER A 29 -6.12 8.31 -4.92
N GLN A 30 -6.73 8.17 -3.74
CA GLN A 30 -8.17 8.42 -3.55
C GLN A 30 -8.50 9.90 -3.34
N LYS A 31 -7.50 10.74 -3.06
CA LYS A 31 -7.67 12.18 -2.84
C LYS A 31 -7.39 13.00 -4.11
N THR A 32 -6.47 12.55 -4.95
CA THR A 32 -6.01 13.21 -6.17
C THR A 32 -5.88 12.15 -7.27
N PRO A 33 -6.99 11.81 -7.97
CA PRO A 33 -7.06 10.64 -8.86
C PRO A 33 -6.01 10.61 -9.99
N ASP A 34 -5.48 11.75 -10.40
CA ASP A 34 -4.42 11.85 -11.42
C ASP A 34 -3.05 11.34 -10.94
N ILE A 35 -2.88 11.12 -9.63
CA ILE A 35 -1.66 10.57 -9.04
C ILE A 35 -1.71 9.04 -9.07
N THR A 36 -0.85 8.47 -9.90
CA THR A 36 -0.63 7.02 -10.01
C THR A 36 0.80 6.70 -9.59
N CYS A 37 0.98 5.72 -8.73
CA CYS A 37 2.28 5.21 -8.31
C CYS A 37 2.46 3.78 -8.81
N ILE A 38 3.53 3.55 -9.56
CA ILE A 38 3.89 2.25 -10.12
C ILE A 38 5.22 1.81 -9.53
N GLY A 39 5.30 0.54 -9.17
CA GLY A 39 6.46 0.01 -8.48
C GLY A 39 6.73 -1.44 -8.79
N GLN A 40 7.94 -1.85 -8.43
CA GLN A 40 8.40 -3.23 -8.52
C GLN A 40 9.02 -3.64 -7.20
N PHE A 41 8.89 -4.91 -6.87
CA PHE A 41 9.56 -5.55 -5.75
C PHE A 41 10.13 -6.90 -6.16
N THR A 42 11.12 -7.35 -5.41
CA THR A 42 11.67 -8.70 -5.52
C THR A 42 11.56 -9.38 -4.16
N SER A 43 10.73 -10.42 -4.02
CA SER A 43 10.84 -11.36 -2.89
C SER A 43 12.01 -12.30 -3.15
N SER A 44 12.88 -12.41 -2.15
CA SER A 44 13.68 -13.62 -2.00
C SER A 44 12.80 -14.72 -1.39
N ALA A 45 13.14 -15.98 -1.66
CA ALA A 45 12.39 -17.14 -1.19
C ALA A 45 12.25 -17.19 0.34
N GLU A 46 13.11 -16.47 1.07
CA GLU A 46 13.34 -16.75 2.48
C GLU A 46 12.58 -15.90 3.50
N LEU A 47 12.06 -14.68 3.27
CA LEU A 47 11.17 -13.99 4.26
C LEU A 47 10.72 -12.55 3.88
N GLY A 48 11.14 -12.00 2.75
CA GLY A 48 10.77 -10.65 2.38
C GLY A 48 11.59 -10.11 1.23
N GLY A 49 11.33 -8.86 0.88
CA GLY A 49 11.98 -8.20 -0.24
C GLY A 49 11.98 -6.69 -0.15
N LYS A 50 12.70 -6.07 -1.06
CA LYS A 50 12.74 -4.62 -1.20
C LYS A 50 12.00 -4.23 -2.46
N GLY A 51 11.38 -3.08 -2.43
CA GLY A 51 10.74 -2.51 -3.60
C GLY A 51 10.78 -0.99 -3.59
N GLN A 52 10.42 -0.44 -4.73
CA GLN A 52 10.31 0.99 -4.93
C GLN A 52 9.04 1.33 -5.69
N LEU A 53 8.49 2.50 -5.41
CA LEU A 53 7.38 3.12 -6.15
C LEU A 53 7.87 4.44 -6.76
N ARG A 54 7.38 4.75 -7.96
CA ARG A 54 7.48 6.08 -8.58
C ARG A 54 6.08 6.55 -8.93
N CYS A 55 5.77 7.77 -8.54
CA CYS A 55 4.47 8.38 -8.80
C CYS A 55 4.55 9.38 -9.97
N SER A 56 3.42 9.60 -10.63
CA SER A 56 3.29 10.53 -11.76
C SER A 56 3.64 11.98 -11.40
N ASP A 57 3.54 12.35 -10.13
CA ASP A 57 3.89 13.68 -9.61
C ASP A 57 5.39 13.82 -9.23
N GLY A 58 6.22 12.85 -9.61
CA GLY A 58 7.65 12.83 -9.34
C GLY A 58 8.03 12.35 -7.94
N SER A 59 7.07 12.08 -7.06
CA SER A 59 7.35 11.48 -5.76
C SER A 59 7.75 10.01 -5.88
N SER A 60 8.44 9.50 -4.85
CA SER A 60 8.97 8.13 -4.86
C SER A 60 8.94 7.51 -3.48
N ALA A 61 8.93 6.18 -3.44
CA ALA A 61 8.91 5.42 -2.21
C ALA A 61 9.90 4.26 -2.25
N MET A 62 10.46 3.89 -1.11
CA MET A 62 11.25 2.69 -0.89
C MET A 62 10.64 1.92 0.27
N PHE A 63 10.49 0.61 0.11
CA PHE A 63 9.86 -0.22 1.14
C PHE A 63 10.53 -1.58 1.27
N HIS A 64 10.36 -2.15 2.46
CA HIS A 64 10.50 -3.58 2.68
C HIS A 64 9.11 -4.18 2.69
N PHE A 65 8.98 -5.37 2.12
CA PHE A 65 7.74 -6.12 2.18
C PHE A 65 7.99 -7.51 2.76
N GLN A 66 6.97 -8.03 3.42
CA GLN A 66 6.91 -9.34 4.00
C GLN A 66 5.70 -10.07 3.44
N ARG A 67 5.94 -11.30 3.01
CA ARG A 67 4.90 -12.18 2.51
C ARG A 67 4.24 -12.90 3.69
N LEU A 68 2.92 -12.87 3.78
CA LEU A 68 2.16 -13.66 4.75
C LEU A 68 1.75 -15.01 4.14
N SER A 69 1.40 -15.02 2.85
CA SER A 69 1.15 -16.22 2.05
C SER A 69 1.41 -15.94 0.56
N ILE A 70 1.21 -16.94 -0.31
CA ILE A 70 1.27 -16.73 -1.77
C ILE A 70 0.31 -15.60 -2.23
N TRP A 71 -0.81 -15.41 -1.52
CA TRP A 71 -1.89 -14.52 -1.93
C TRP A 71 -1.91 -13.17 -1.22
N ASN A 72 -1.20 -13.03 -0.10
CA ASN A 72 -1.25 -11.82 0.72
C ASN A 72 0.06 -11.48 1.44
N GLY A 73 0.19 -10.21 1.79
CA GLY A 73 1.37 -9.67 2.44
C GLY A 73 1.24 -8.18 2.71
N HIS A 74 2.27 -7.63 3.33
CA HIS A 74 2.32 -6.21 3.69
C HIS A 74 3.72 -5.66 3.54
N GLY A 75 3.85 -4.34 3.51
CA GLY A 75 5.14 -3.68 3.48
C GLY A 75 5.09 -2.28 4.07
N ALA A 76 6.24 -1.80 4.49
CA ALA A 76 6.41 -0.49 5.09
C ALA A 76 7.75 0.11 4.70
N GLY A 77 7.80 1.43 4.69
CA GLY A 77 9.00 2.15 4.29
C GLY A 77 8.84 3.65 4.32
N THR A 78 9.62 4.29 3.46
CA THR A 78 9.68 5.73 3.32
C THR A 78 9.12 6.15 1.97
N PHE A 79 8.39 7.25 1.98
CA PHE A 79 7.94 7.98 0.81
C PHE A 79 8.63 9.35 0.85
N SER A 80 8.87 9.98 -0.30
CA SER A 80 9.58 11.26 -0.35
C SER A 80 8.92 12.37 0.48
N ARG A 81 7.63 12.22 0.82
CA ARG A 81 6.86 13.16 1.66
C ARG A 81 6.46 12.61 3.04
N GLY A 82 6.90 11.41 3.43
CA GLY A 82 6.54 10.85 4.74
C GLY A 82 6.70 9.34 4.86
N ALA A 83 5.96 8.73 5.77
CA ALA A 83 5.93 7.28 5.89
C ALA A 83 5.08 6.64 4.78
N MET A 84 5.41 5.40 4.42
CA MET A 84 4.50 4.55 3.65
C MET A 84 4.26 3.20 4.33
N SER A 85 3.08 2.65 4.08
CA SER A 85 2.70 1.28 4.41
C SER A 85 1.67 0.79 3.41
N PHE A 86 1.68 -0.50 3.09
CA PHE A 86 0.67 -1.11 2.25
C PHE A 86 0.40 -2.56 2.67
N SER A 87 -0.73 -3.07 2.23
CA SER A 87 -1.09 -4.48 2.24
C SER A 87 -1.67 -4.89 0.90
N TYR A 88 -1.48 -6.15 0.51
CA TYR A 88 -2.15 -6.73 -0.65
C TYR A 88 -2.84 -8.04 -0.27
N GLY A 89 -3.96 -8.33 -0.93
CA GLY A 89 -4.71 -9.56 -0.73
C GLY A 89 -5.39 -9.68 0.64
N LEU A 90 -5.45 -8.58 1.40
CA LEU A 90 -6.15 -8.48 2.69
C LEU A 90 -7.44 -7.67 2.54
N THR A 91 -8.44 -7.99 3.37
CA THR A 91 -9.62 -7.14 3.57
C THR A 91 -9.26 -5.85 4.29
N ALA A 92 -10.14 -4.84 4.28
CA ALA A 92 -9.90 -3.57 4.97
C ALA A 92 -9.64 -3.74 6.48
N GLY A 93 -10.38 -4.66 7.14
CA GLY A 93 -10.22 -4.94 8.56
C GLY A 93 -8.88 -5.60 8.89
N GLU A 94 -8.45 -6.57 8.07
CA GLU A 94 -7.15 -7.24 8.23
C GLU A 94 -6.00 -6.29 7.90
N ALA A 95 -6.15 -5.47 6.87
CA ALA A 95 -5.16 -4.50 6.42
C ALA A 95 -4.85 -3.44 7.50
N ALA A 96 -5.84 -3.05 8.30
CA ALA A 96 -5.70 -2.00 9.30
C ALA A 96 -4.54 -2.24 10.27
N ALA A 97 -4.23 -3.50 10.61
CA ALA A 97 -3.12 -3.86 11.51
C ALA A 97 -1.73 -3.58 10.91
N TYR A 98 -1.62 -3.48 9.58
CA TYR A 98 -0.36 -3.30 8.86
C TYR A 98 -0.17 -1.89 8.29
N LEU A 99 -1.19 -1.03 8.42
CA LEU A 99 -1.21 0.28 7.81
C LEU A 99 -0.93 1.38 8.84
N LYS A 100 -0.06 2.31 8.48
CA LYS A 100 0.22 3.54 9.22
C LYS A 100 -0.87 4.57 8.93
N VAL A 101 -2.08 4.26 9.38
CA VAL A 101 -3.24 5.15 9.27
C VAL A 101 -2.97 6.44 10.07
N PRO A 102 -3.33 7.62 9.54
CA PRO A 102 -3.20 8.88 10.28
C PRO A 102 -3.92 8.84 11.63
N LYS A 103 -3.35 9.53 12.62
CA LYS A 103 -3.99 9.69 13.94
C LYS A 103 -5.41 10.27 13.77
N GLY A 104 -6.37 9.69 14.49
CA GLY A 104 -7.77 10.13 14.46
C GLY A 104 -8.54 9.63 13.24
N LYS A 105 -7.96 8.79 12.38
CA LYS A 105 -8.64 8.21 11.21
C LYS A 105 -8.70 6.69 11.26
N LYS A 106 -9.65 6.11 10.55
CA LYS A 106 -9.75 4.67 10.27
C LYS A 106 -10.08 4.42 8.81
N LEU A 107 -9.78 3.21 8.34
CA LEU A 107 -10.32 2.71 7.07
C LEU A 107 -11.77 2.31 7.26
N ALA A 108 -12.65 2.80 6.39
CA ALA A 108 -14.04 2.40 6.34
C ALA A 108 -14.53 2.40 4.89
N HIS A 109 -15.64 1.68 4.66
CA HIS A 109 -16.38 1.82 3.42
C HIS A 109 -17.25 3.09 3.48
N ALA A 110 -17.00 4.04 2.59
CA ALA A 110 -17.85 5.21 2.35
C ALA A 110 -18.73 4.90 1.14
N GLY A 111 -19.87 4.25 1.38
CA GLY A 111 -20.70 3.70 0.32
C GLY A 111 -20.06 2.47 -0.32
N LYS A 112 -19.79 2.53 -1.64
CA LYS A 112 -19.10 1.44 -2.38
C LYS A 112 -17.58 1.54 -2.34
N GLU A 113 -17.04 2.68 -1.91
CA GLU A 113 -15.62 2.98 -1.99
C GLU A 113 -14.96 2.89 -0.62
N MET A 114 -13.65 2.65 -0.61
CA MET A 114 -12.86 2.64 0.62
C MET A 114 -12.28 4.02 0.87
N ALA A 115 -12.42 4.54 2.09
CA ALA A 115 -11.97 5.87 2.47
C ALA A 115 -11.32 5.89 3.85
N LEU A 116 -10.51 6.92 4.09
CA LEU A 116 -10.08 7.31 5.43
C LEU A 116 -11.12 8.23 6.04
N VAL A 117 -11.82 7.75 7.06
CA VAL A 117 -12.84 8.50 7.80
C VAL A 117 -12.33 8.86 9.19
N ASP A 118 -12.85 9.94 9.76
CA ASP A 118 -12.50 10.33 11.13
C ASP A 118 -13.07 9.32 12.14
N LEU A 119 -12.34 9.10 13.22
CA LEU A 119 -12.83 8.36 14.36
C LEU A 119 -13.88 9.22 15.09
N PRO A 120 -14.99 8.62 15.54
CA PRO A 120 -15.90 9.32 16.43
C PRO A 120 -15.16 9.69 17.72
N ASP A 121 -15.42 10.90 18.21
CA ASP A 121 -14.89 11.44 19.47
C ASP A 121 -15.31 10.58 20.68
#